data_AF-A0A955PV93-F1
#
_entry.id   AF-A0A955PV93-F1
#
_cell.length_a   1.000
_cell.length_b   1.000
_cell.length_c   1.000
_cell.angle_alpha   90.00
_cell.angle_beta   90.00
_cell.angle_gamma   90.00
#
_symmetry.space_group_name_H-M   'P 1'
#
loop_
_entity.id
_entity.type
_entity.pdbx_description
1 polymer ?
#
loop_
_entity_poly.entity_id
_entity_poly.type
_entity_poly.pdbx_seq_one_letter_code
_entity_poly.pdbx_strand_id
1 'polypeptide(L)'
;RAVRTFLAPEWTEHVRQELGWVGSLLGEVRDGDVILESFRHHFHDLSRQEQRAFQSILKKFEDQRSMARAKLLEGLRSDRYLTLLNHFEDSLTRLPFQPSPLTITELARKAFHKVQDFVRASHNFFPKAELHRTRILLKRARYALELAEPLLGKRVKRFLEQAKHTQDLLGYHQDAVVAEQRLLAIKQHSRGTGIAYVTGLMVERFRNQQSQVHQQIPKQWQKLQKQGKKL
;
A
#
# COMPACT_ATOMS: atom_id res chain seq x y z
N ARG A 1 -6.19 -8.56 -11.40
CA ARG A 1 -5.26 -8.13 -12.49
C ARG A 1 -4.20 -9.19 -12.82
N ALA A 2 -3.64 -9.91 -11.84
CA ALA A 2 -2.63 -10.95 -12.10
C ALA A 2 -3.16 -12.09 -13.01
N VAL A 3 -4.42 -12.49 -12.82
CA VAL A 3 -5.09 -13.58 -13.57
C VAL A 3 -6.38 -13.14 -14.27
N ARG A 4 -6.49 -11.86 -14.64
CA ARG A 4 -7.71 -11.32 -15.28
C ARG A 4 -8.08 -12.08 -16.56
N THR A 5 -7.09 -12.62 -17.28
CA THR A 5 -7.32 -13.35 -18.53
C THR A 5 -7.97 -14.71 -18.34
N PHE A 6 -8.02 -15.25 -17.12
CA PHE A 6 -8.62 -16.55 -16.81
C PHE A 6 -10.08 -16.47 -16.38
N LEU A 7 -10.64 -15.27 -16.15
CA LEU A 7 -11.97 -15.08 -15.61
C LEU A 7 -12.78 -14.17 -16.53
N ALA A 8 -14.08 -14.44 -16.68
CA ALA A 8 -14.97 -13.66 -17.54
C ALA A 8 -14.82 -12.14 -17.29
N PRO A 9 -14.70 -11.30 -18.33
CA PRO A 9 -14.38 -9.88 -18.17
C PRO A 9 -15.43 -9.11 -17.36
N GLU A 10 -16.71 -9.39 -17.60
CA GLU A 10 -17.85 -8.75 -16.93
C GLU A 10 -17.86 -9.05 -15.44
N TRP A 11 -17.79 -10.34 -15.07
CA TRP A 11 -17.68 -10.78 -13.68
C TRP A 11 -16.47 -10.16 -12.98
N THR A 12 -15.30 -10.16 -13.65
CA THR A 12 -14.07 -9.61 -13.07
C THR A 12 -14.18 -8.11 -12.82
N GLU A 13 -14.84 -7.38 -13.72
CA GLU A 13 -15.00 -5.93 -13.60
C GLU A 13 -16.00 -5.58 -12.49
N HIS A 14 -17.13 -6.29 -12.41
CA HIS A 14 -18.09 -6.16 -11.31
C HIS A 14 -17.42 -6.38 -9.95
N VAL A 15 -16.79 -7.55 -9.75
CA VAL A 15 -16.10 -7.89 -8.49
C VAL A 15 -15.00 -6.87 -8.17
N ARG A 16 -14.29 -6.34 -9.18
CA ARG A 16 -13.26 -5.31 -8.97
C ARG A 16 -13.84 -4.00 -8.46
N GLN A 17 -15.01 -3.59 -8.97
CA GLN A 17 -15.66 -2.37 -8.53
C GLN A 17 -16.11 -2.51 -7.07
N GLU A 18 -16.77 -3.62 -6.74
CA GLU A 18 -17.28 -3.87 -5.39
C GLU A 18 -16.16 -4.05 -4.36
N LEU A 19 -15.13 -4.86 -4.66
CA LEU A 19 -13.94 -4.96 -3.81
C LEU A 19 -13.15 -3.64 -3.75
N GLY A 20 -13.22 -2.82 -4.80
CA GLY A 20 -12.65 -1.48 -4.81
C GLY A 20 -13.34 -0.55 -3.82
N TRP A 21 -14.67 -0.60 -3.78
CA TRP A 21 -15.48 0.14 -2.82
C TRP A 21 -15.20 -0.31 -1.38
N VAL A 22 -15.30 -1.61 -1.07
CA VAL A 22 -14.96 -2.13 0.28
C VAL A 22 -13.51 -1.79 0.64
N GLY A 23 -12.60 -1.96 -0.32
CA GLY A 23 -11.19 -1.62 -0.16
C GLY A 23 -10.94 -0.15 0.16
N SER A 24 -11.71 0.79 -0.42
CA SER A 24 -11.62 2.21 -0.06
C SER A 24 -12.06 2.49 1.37
N LEU A 25 -13.17 1.88 1.84
CA LEU A 25 -13.66 2.07 3.20
C LEU A 25 -12.65 1.54 4.24
N LEU A 26 -12.12 0.33 4.00
CA LEU A 26 -11.08 -0.26 4.84
C LEU A 26 -9.78 0.55 4.79
N GLY A 27 -9.42 1.05 3.61
CA GLY A 27 -8.22 1.84 3.38
C GLY A 27 -8.21 3.13 4.20
N GLU A 28 -9.32 3.88 4.23
CA GLU A 28 -9.41 5.12 5.02
C GLU A 28 -9.16 4.90 6.52
N VAL A 29 -9.70 3.81 7.08
CA VAL A 29 -9.47 3.47 8.49
C VAL A 29 -8.02 3.03 8.72
N ARG A 30 -7.50 2.16 7.84
CA ARG A 30 -6.14 1.64 7.96
C ARG A 30 -5.09 2.75 7.82
N ASP A 31 -5.29 3.69 6.91
CA ASP A 31 -4.41 4.86 6.77
C ASP A 31 -4.36 5.67 8.07
N GLY A 32 -5.53 5.89 8.70
CA GLY A 32 -5.62 6.54 10.01
C GLY A 32 -4.88 5.77 11.11
N ASP A 33 -5.07 4.45 11.18
CA ASP A 33 -4.39 3.59 12.16
C ASP A 33 -2.86 3.65 12.00
N VAL A 34 -2.37 3.51 10.77
CA VAL A 34 -0.92 3.54 10.46
C VAL A 34 -0.31 4.90 10.80
N ILE A 35 -0.98 6.01 10.46
CA ILE A 35 -0.51 7.36 10.78
C ILE A 35 -0.46 7.56 12.30
N LEU A 36 -1.50 7.19 13.03
CA LEU A 36 -1.57 7.35 14.50
C LEU A 36 -0.51 6.49 15.20
N GLU A 37 -0.33 5.26 14.78
CA GLU A 37 0.73 4.37 15.27
C GLU A 37 2.11 5.00 15.01
N SER A 38 2.34 5.48 13.79
CA SER A 38 3.60 6.15 13.41
C SER A 38 3.85 7.39 14.25
N PHE A 39 2.85 8.23 14.50
CA PHE A 39 3.02 9.42 15.34
C PHE A 39 3.39 9.07 16.78
N ARG A 40 2.71 8.10 17.39
CA ARG A 40 3.01 7.67 18.76
C ARG A 40 4.39 7.04 18.87
N HIS A 41 4.82 6.31 17.85
CA HIS A 41 6.16 5.73 17.81
C HIS A 41 7.24 6.82 17.70
N HIS A 42 7.09 7.74 16.74
CA HIS A 42 8.14 8.69 16.42
C HIS A 42 8.18 9.91 17.34
N PHE A 43 7.14 10.28 18.08
CA PHE A 43 7.08 11.52 18.86
C PHE A 43 6.79 11.26 20.34
N HIS A 44 7.52 10.32 20.95
CA HIS A 44 7.42 9.99 22.38
C HIS A 44 8.32 10.86 23.27
N ASP A 45 9.28 11.58 22.68
CA ASP A 45 10.38 12.31 23.33
C ASP A 45 10.17 13.84 23.36
N LEU A 46 8.92 14.31 23.34
CA LEU A 46 8.58 15.73 23.30
C LEU A 46 8.65 16.41 24.68
N SER A 47 9.02 17.69 24.72
CA SER A 47 8.89 18.51 25.93
C SER A 47 7.43 18.66 26.36
N ARG A 48 7.17 19.04 27.62
CA ARG A 48 5.80 19.23 28.14
C ARG A 48 4.96 20.21 27.31
N GLN A 49 5.59 21.26 26.79
CA GLN A 49 4.90 22.26 25.98
C GLN A 49 4.53 21.71 24.59
N GLU A 50 5.46 20.99 23.95
CA GLU A 50 5.23 20.33 22.66
C GLU A 50 4.19 19.22 22.78
N GLN A 51 4.20 18.47 23.90
CA GLN A 51 3.27 17.38 24.15
C GLN A 51 1.80 17.85 24.13
N ARG A 52 1.49 19.03 24.66
CA ARG A 52 0.11 19.58 24.61
C ARG A 52 -0.35 19.85 23.18
N ALA A 53 0.53 20.43 22.36
CA ALA A 53 0.25 20.68 20.95
C ALA A 53 0.16 19.37 20.15
N PHE A 54 1.03 18.40 20.44
CA PHE A 54 1.00 17.06 19.85
C PHE A 54 -0.29 16.30 20.16
N GLN A 55 -0.76 16.33 21.41
CA GLN A 55 -2.04 15.72 21.78
C GLN A 55 -3.22 16.35 21.03
N SER A 56 -3.18 17.67 20.82
CA SER A 56 -4.19 18.35 20.00
C SER A 56 -4.16 17.91 18.53
N ILE A 57 -2.97 17.62 17.99
CA ILE A 57 -2.81 17.06 16.64
C ILE A 57 -3.34 15.63 16.58
N LEU A 58 -2.92 14.76 17.52
CA LEU A 58 -3.37 13.37 17.61
C LEU A 58 -4.90 13.29 17.67
N LYS A 59 -5.53 14.10 18.51
CA LYS A 59 -6.99 14.12 18.65
C LYS A 59 -7.70 14.36 17.32
N LYS A 60 -7.21 15.28 16.48
CA LYS A 60 -7.79 15.52 15.14
C LYS A 60 -7.72 14.29 14.23
N PHE A 61 -6.60 13.56 14.26
CA PHE A 61 -6.45 12.33 13.48
C PHE A 61 -7.29 11.18 14.05
N GLU A 62 -7.42 11.09 15.37
CA GLU A 62 -8.30 10.12 16.03
C GLU A 62 -9.77 10.36 15.69
N ASP A 63 -10.19 11.62 15.62
CA ASP A 63 -11.55 12.00 15.20
C ASP A 63 -11.80 11.65 13.73
N GLN A 64 -10.87 11.99 12.83
CA GLN A 64 -10.95 11.58 11.42
C GLN A 64 -11.04 10.06 11.25
N ARG A 65 -10.20 9.32 11.97
CA ARG A 65 -10.20 7.85 11.97
C ARG A 65 -11.51 7.29 12.53
N SER A 66 -12.09 7.92 13.54
CA SER A 66 -13.38 7.53 14.12
C SER A 66 -14.53 7.74 13.14
N MET A 67 -14.53 8.86 12.40
CA MET A 67 -15.48 9.13 11.33
C MET A 67 -15.35 8.12 10.18
N ALA A 68 -14.13 7.82 9.74
CA ALA A 68 -13.89 6.79 8.72
C ALA A 68 -14.38 5.41 9.18
N ARG A 69 -14.16 5.07 10.46
CA ARG A 69 -14.66 3.81 11.04
C ARG A 69 -16.19 3.76 11.06
N ALA A 70 -16.86 4.86 11.39
CA ALA A 70 -18.32 4.92 11.34
C ALA A 70 -18.84 4.63 9.92
N LYS A 71 -18.26 5.27 8.90
CA LYS A 71 -18.58 5.02 7.48
C LYS A 71 -18.30 3.58 7.05
N LEU A 72 -17.19 3.01 7.50
CA LEU A 72 -16.88 1.60 7.24
C LEU A 72 -17.97 0.69 7.83
N LEU A 73 -18.36 0.91 9.08
CA LEU A 73 -19.40 0.10 9.74
C LEU A 73 -20.77 0.25 9.06
N GLU A 74 -21.12 1.45 8.61
CA GLU A 74 -22.33 1.67 7.80
C GLU A 74 -22.25 0.90 6.47
N GLY A 75 -21.14 1.00 5.75
CA GLY A 75 -20.93 0.28 4.49
C GLY A 75 -20.99 -1.23 4.66
N LEU A 76 -20.37 -1.79 5.71
CA LEU A 76 -20.42 -3.23 6.02
C LEU A 76 -21.79 -3.72 6.49
N ARG A 77 -22.68 -2.83 6.91
CA ARG A 77 -24.07 -3.15 7.28
C ARG A 77 -25.07 -2.96 6.14
N SER A 78 -24.62 -2.43 5.01
CA SER A 78 -25.49 -2.12 3.87
C SER A 78 -25.88 -3.36 3.07
N ASP A 79 -27.05 -3.32 2.43
CA ASP A 79 -27.50 -4.35 1.48
C ASP A 79 -26.51 -4.56 0.34
N ARG A 80 -25.77 -3.52 -0.05
CA ARG A 80 -24.70 -3.61 -1.04
C ARG A 80 -23.60 -4.58 -0.61
N TYR A 81 -23.18 -4.52 0.65
CA TYR A 81 -22.17 -5.45 1.16
C TYR A 81 -22.69 -6.88 1.26
N LEU A 82 -23.94 -7.06 1.72
CA LEU A 82 -24.60 -8.38 1.74
C LEU A 82 -24.74 -8.96 0.33
N THR A 83 -25.14 -8.16 -0.64
CA THR A 83 -25.23 -8.55 -2.05
C THR A 83 -23.87 -9.00 -2.59
N LEU A 84 -22.79 -8.31 -2.23
CA LEU A 84 -21.44 -8.72 -2.59
C LEU A 84 -21.07 -10.08 -1.97
N LEU A 85 -21.41 -10.32 -0.70
CA LEU A 85 -21.16 -11.60 -0.04
C LEU A 85 -21.94 -12.74 -0.70
N ASN A 86 -23.23 -12.55 -0.95
CA ASN A 86 -24.08 -13.53 -1.65
C ASN A 86 -23.53 -13.82 -3.06
N HIS A 87 -23.13 -12.78 -3.80
CA HIS A 87 -22.52 -12.95 -5.12
C HIS A 87 -21.24 -13.79 -5.06
N PHE A 88 -20.41 -13.64 -4.01
CA PHE A 88 -19.25 -14.50 -3.82
C PHE A 88 -19.63 -15.93 -3.48
N GLU A 89 -20.58 -16.15 -2.58
CA GLU A 89 -21.06 -17.47 -2.22
C GLU A 89 -21.56 -18.24 -3.46
N ASP A 90 -22.39 -17.59 -4.27
CA ASP A 90 -22.89 -18.15 -5.53
C ASP A 90 -21.73 -18.45 -6.50
N SER A 91 -20.81 -17.49 -6.67
CA SER A 91 -19.73 -17.57 -7.67
C SER A 91 -18.62 -18.55 -7.28
N LEU A 92 -18.39 -18.81 -5.99
CA LEU A 92 -17.32 -19.71 -5.53
C LEU A 92 -17.58 -21.16 -5.92
N THR A 93 -18.86 -21.55 -6.05
CA THR A 93 -19.24 -22.90 -6.51
C THR A 93 -18.91 -23.13 -7.97
N ARG A 94 -18.99 -22.08 -8.80
CA ARG A 94 -18.69 -22.12 -10.23
C ARG A 94 -18.09 -20.81 -10.72
N LEU A 95 -16.79 -20.64 -10.51
CA LEU A 95 -16.07 -19.48 -11.02
C LEU A 95 -16.15 -19.44 -12.56
N PRO A 96 -16.39 -18.27 -13.17
CA PRO A 96 -16.56 -18.13 -14.60
C PRO A 96 -15.21 -18.12 -15.31
N PHE A 97 -14.56 -19.29 -15.33
CA PHE A 97 -13.29 -19.46 -16.03
C PHE A 97 -13.47 -19.34 -17.54
N GLN A 98 -12.48 -18.73 -18.19
CA GLN A 98 -12.38 -18.67 -19.64
C GLN A 98 -10.97 -19.09 -20.10
N PRO A 99 -10.82 -19.61 -21.33
CA PRO A 99 -9.51 -19.90 -21.90
C PRO A 99 -8.60 -18.67 -21.88
N SER A 100 -7.38 -18.85 -21.41
CA SER A 100 -6.34 -17.82 -21.41
C SER A 100 -5.21 -18.25 -22.34
N PRO A 101 -4.70 -17.36 -23.21
CA PRO A 101 -3.54 -17.67 -24.06
C PRO A 101 -2.22 -17.72 -23.28
N LEU A 102 -2.24 -17.36 -21.99
CA LEU A 102 -1.09 -17.37 -21.11
C LEU A 102 -1.36 -18.30 -19.94
N THR A 103 -0.33 -19.04 -19.54
CA THR A 103 -0.28 -19.80 -18.28
C THR A 103 -0.10 -18.87 -17.07
N ILE A 104 -0.42 -19.37 -15.88
CA ILE A 104 -0.22 -18.61 -14.62
C ILE A 104 1.26 -18.25 -14.42
N THR A 105 2.18 -19.14 -14.81
CA THR A 105 3.62 -18.90 -14.69
C THR A 105 4.11 -17.83 -15.66
N GLU A 106 3.61 -17.81 -16.90
CA GLU A 106 3.92 -16.75 -17.88
C GLU A 106 3.37 -15.39 -17.43
N LEU A 107 2.13 -15.34 -16.90
CA LEU A 107 1.57 -14.11 -16.34
C LEU A 107 2.41 -13.59 -15.17
N ALA A 108 2.84 -14.47 -14.28
CA ALA A 108 3.68 -14.11 -13.13
C ALA A 108 5.03 -13.54 -13.59
N ARG A 109 5.71 -14.20 -14.55
CA ARG A 109 6.95 -13.70 -15.14
C ARG A 109 6.74 -12.35 -15.83
N LYS A 110 5.69 -12.21 -16.64
CA LYS A 110 5.36 -10.95 -17.34
C LYS A 110 5.07 -9.82 -16.36
N ALA A 111 4.40 -10.11 -15.24
CA ALA A 111 4.15 -9.12 -14.19
C ALA A 111 5.45 -8.62 -13.57
N PHE A 112 6.43 -9.50 -13.33
CA PHE A 112 7.73 -9.10 -12.82
C PHE A 112 8.58 -8.33 -13.83
N HIS A 113 8.61 -8.77 -15.10
CA HIS A 113 9.31 -8.05 -16.19
C HIS A 113 8.82 -6.60 -16.29
N LYS A 114 7.51 -6.36 -16.17
CA LYS A 114 6.96 -5.00 -16.14
C LYS A 114 7.51 -4.13 -15.01
N VAL A 115 7.81 -4.69 -13.84
CA VAL A 115 8.45 -3.93 -12.76
C VAL A 115 9.88 -3.58 -13.15
N GLN A 116 10.61 -4.53 -13.74
CA GLN A 116 11.98 -4.32 -14.18
C GLN A 116 12.08 -3.32 -15.33
N ASP A 117 11.17 -3.36 -16.29
CA ASP A 117 11.11 -2.41 -17.40
C ASP A 117 10.83 -1.01 -16.89
N PHE A 118 9.87 -0.87 -15.97
CA PHE A 118 9.54 0.42 -15.36
C PHE A 118 10.75 1.03 -14.65
N VAL A 119 11.43 0.26 -13.79
CA VAL A 119 12.61 0.75 -13.06
C VAL A 119 13.81 1.01 -13.98
N ARG A 120 13.97 0.22 -15.06
CA ARG A 120 15.01 0.46 -16.06
C ARG A 120 14.76 1.75 -16.84
N ALA A 121 13.51 2.07 -17.18
CA ALA A 121 13.15 3.35 -17.81
C ALA A 121 13.51 4.55 -16.93
N SER A 122 13.46 4.39 -15.60
CA SER A 122 13.94 5.36 -14.60
C SER A 122 15.47 5.36 -14.44
N HIS A 123 16.21 4.68 -15.32
CA HIS A 123 17.68 4.47 -15.25
C HIS A 123 18.17 3.93 -13.89
N ASN A 124 17.31 3.20 -13.16
CA ASN A 124 17.56 2.72 -11.80
C ASN A 124 17.88 3.84 -10.78
N PHE A 125 17.51 5.10 -11.05
CA PHE A 125 17.69 6.21 -10.10
C PHE A 125 16.60 6.29 -9.03
N PHE A 126 15.51 5.55 -9.19
CA PHE A 126 14.36 5.55 -8.26
C PHE A 126 13.86 6.97 -7.88
N PRO A 127 13.43 7.81 -8.85
CA PRO A 127 12.86 9.11 -8.53
C PRO A 127 11.73 8.99 -7.50
N LYS A 128 11.70 9.89 -6.50
CA LYS A 128 10.68 9.85 -5.42
C LYS A 128 9.25 9.78 -5.97
N ALA A 129 8.97 10.50 -7.07
CA ALA A 129 7.67 10.51 -7.74
C ALA A 129 7.25 9.14 -8.31
N GLU A 130 8.20 8.25 -8.59
CA GLU A 130 7.95 6.94 -9.21
C GLU A 130 7.93 5.78 -8.22
N LEU A 131 8.38 6.00 -6.98
CA LEU A 131 8.45 4.96 -5.95
C LEU A 131 7.09 4.35 -5.64
N HIS A 132 6.04 5.18 -5.56
CA HIS A 132 4.68 4.71 -5.35
C HIS A 132 4.23 3.77 -6.48
N ARG A 133 4.54 4.13 -7.73
CA ARG A 133 4.20 3.31 -8.89
C ARG A 133 4.99 2.00 -8.90
N THR A 134 6.29 2.06 -8.60
CA THR A 134 7.15 0.88 -8.44
C THR A 134 6.58 -0.07 -7.37
N ARG A 135 6.15 0.46 -6.22
CA ARG A 135 5.52 -0.32 -5.14
C ARG A 135 4.27 -1.04 -5.63
N ILE A 136 3.37 -0.35 -6.34
CA ILE A 136 2.15 -0.95 -6.89
C ILE A 136 2.48 -2.09 -7.86
N LEU A 137 3.42 -1.86 -8.77
CA LEU A 137 3.82 -2.88 -9.76
C LEU A 137 4.45 -4.10 -9.08
N LEU A 138 5.32 -3.87 -8.10
CA LEU A 138 5.95 -4.94 -7.33
C LEU A 138 4.92 -5.74 -6.49
N LYS A 139 3.94 -5.07 -5.88
CA LYS A 139 2.82 -5.73 -5.17
C LYS A 139 2.05 -6.66 -6.10
N ARG A 140 1.76 -6.20 -7.32
CA ARG A 140 1.07 -7.01 -8.34
C ARG A 140 1.91 -8.20 -8.79
N ALA A 141 3.21 -8.01 -9.02
CA ALA A 141 4.11 -9.09 -9.38
C ALA A 141 4.22 -10.15 -8.28
N ARG A 142 4.32 -9.72 -7.01
CA ARG A 142 4.33 -10.62 -5.85
C ARG A 142 3.07 -11.49 -5.80
N TYR A 143 1.88 -10.88 -5.90
CA TYR A 143 0.62 -11.64 -5.89
C TYR A 143 0.49 -12.63 -7.07
N ALA A 144 0.99 -12.27 -8.25
CA ALA A 144 1.01 -13.20 -9.38
C ALA A 144 1.96 -14.39 -9.14
N LEU A 145 3.12 -14.12 -8.53
CA LEU A 145 4.12 -15.14 -8.20
C LEU A 145 3.71 -16.02 -7.02
N GLU A 146 2.98 -15.49 -6.04
CA GLU A 146 2.39 -16.28 -4.94
C GLU A 146 1.42 -17.32 -5.48
N LEU A 147 0.56 -16.93 -6.43
CA LEU A 147 -0.34 -17.87 -7.10
C LEU A 147 0.41 -18.94 -7.90
N ALA A 148 1.56 -18.58 -8.48
CA ALA A 148 2.39 -19.48 -9.26
C ALA A 148 3.39 -20.29 -8.41
N GLU A 149 3.53 -20.00 -7.10
CA GLU A 149 4.54 -20.61 -6.23
C GLU A 149 4.48 -22.14 -6.22
N PRO A 150 3.29 -22.79 -6.12
CA PRO A 150 3.22 -24.25 -6.12
C PRO A 150 3.79 -24.91 -7.38
N LEU A 151 3.76 -24.20 -8.52
CA LEU A 151 4.25 -24.69 -9.81
C LEU A 151 5.74 -24.39 -10.04
N LEU A 152 6.27 -23.35 -9.40
CA LEU A 152 7.62 -22.83 -9.62
C LEU A 152 8.61 -23.14 -8.47
N GLY A 153 8.10 -23.61 -7.33
CA GLY A 153 8.87 -24.18 -6.23
C GLY A 153 9.80 -23.19 -5.51
N LYS A 154 10.86 -23.74 -4.88
CA LYS A 154 11.75 -23.02 -3.93
C LYS A 154 12.42 -21.76 -4.49
N ARG A 155 12.54 -21.62 -5.82
CA ARG A 155 13.14 -20.42 -6.45
C ARG A 155 12.23 -19.21 -6.28
N VAL A 156 10.94 -19.37 -6.54
CA VAL A 156 9.93 -18.31 -6.35
C VAL A 156 9.80 -17.92 -4.89
N LYS A 157 9.79 -18.89 -3.97
CA LYS A 157 9.74 -18.60 -2.53
C LYS A 157 10.83 -17.63 -2.08
N ARG A 158 12.10 -17.85 -2.48
CA ARG A 158 13.22 -16.94 -2.16
C ARG A 158 13.05 -15.55 -2.79
N PHE A 159 12.48 -15.48 -3.99
CA PHE A 159 12.16 -14.21 -4.62
C PHE A 159 11.06 -13.47 -3.86
N LEU A 160 9.99 -14.17 -3.46
CA LEU A 160 8.86 -13.60 -2.72
C LEU A 160 9.31 -12.96 -1.39
N GLU A 161 10.22 -13.62 -0.67
CA GLU A 161 10.82 -13.05 0.55
C GLU A 161 11.57 -11.73 0.27
N GLN A 162 12.38 -11.69 -0.79
CA GLN A 162 13.06 -10.44 -1.16
C GLN A 162 12.08 -9.37 -1.65
N ALA A 163 11.02 -9.77 -2.37
CA ALA A 163 9.99 -8.87 -2.85
C ALA A 163 9.22 -8.25 -1.66
N LYS A 164 8.98 -9.02 -0.60
CA LYS A 164 8.39 -8.55 0.65
C LYS A 164 9.28 -7.49 1.31
N HIS A 165 10.56 -7.78 1.52
CA HIS A 165 11.50 -6.78 2.08
C HIS A 165 11.60 -5.49 1.25
N THR A 166 11.62 -5.61 -0.09
CA THR A 166 11.59 -4.42 -0.96
C THR A 166 10.26 -3.67 -0.85
N GLN A 167 9.14 -4.37 -0.74
CA GLN A 167 7.82 -3.76 -0.52
C GLN A 167 7.70 -3.07 0.83
N ASP A 168 8.29 -3.62 1.89
CA ASP A 168 8.30 -3.02 3.23
C ASP A 168 9.08 -1.70 3.20
N LEU A 169 10.23 -1.66 2.54
CA LEU A 169 11.03 -0.45 2.39
C LEU A 169 10.31 0.64 1.58
N LEU A 170 9.74 0.27 0.42
CA LEU A 170 8.87 1.17 -0.35
C LEU A 170 7.61 1.55 0.46
N GLY A 171 7.21 0.67 1.37
CA GLY A 171 6.24 0.83 2.44
C GLY A 171 6.50 2.07 3.26
N TYR A 172 7.56 1.99 4.04
CA TYR A 172 7.97 3.03 4.97
C TYR A 172 8.20 4.38 4.27
N HIS A 173 8.74 4.40 3.05
CA HIS A 173 8.87 5.64 2.30
C HIS A 173 7.49 6.25 2.00
N GLN A 174 6.56 5.46 1.48
CA GLN A 174 5.22 5.95 1.15
C GLN A 174 4.47 6.42 2.40
N ASP A 175 4.56 5.66 3.49
CA ASP A 175 3.85 5.99 4.73
C ASP A 175 4.37 7.32 5.31
N ALA A 176 5.69 7.58 5.23
CA ALA A 176 6.27 8.87 5.61
C ALA A 176 5.86 10.03 4.68
N VAL A 177 5.71 9.78 3.36
CA VAL A 177 5.17 10.78 2.42
C VAL A 177 3.70 11.11 2.74
N VAL A 178 2.88 10.09 3.00
CA VAL A 178 1.47 10.28 3.35
C VAL A 178 1.34 11.02 4.69
N ALA A 179 2.15 10.66 5.69
CA ALA A 179 2.19 11.35 6.97
C ALA A 179 2.53 12.86 6.82
N GLU A 180 3.56 13.19 6.04
CA GLU A 180 3.90 14.58 5.72
C GLU A 180 2.71 15.32 5.07
N GLN A 181 2.12 14.75 4.02
CA GLN A 181 1.01 15.40 3.29
C GLN A 181 -0.18 15.66 4.20
N ARG A 182 -0.51 14.70 5.07
CA ARG A 182 -1.63 14.80 6.02
C ARG A 182 -1.37 15.86 7.10
N LEU A 183 -0.14 15.96 7.60
CA LEU A 183 0.26 17.01 8.54
C LEU A 183 0.15 18.41 7.92
N LEU A 184 0.60 18.57 6.68
CA LEU A 184 0.52 19.83 5.95
C LEU A 184 -0.94 20.27 5.71
N ALA A 185 -1.86 19.32 5.47
CA ALA A 185 -3.28 19.63 5.33
C ALA A 185 -3.92 20.18 6.62
N ILE A 186 -3.47 19.72 7.80
CA ILE A 186 -3.96 20.22 9.09
C ILE A 186 -3.41 21.61 9.42
N LYS A 187 -2.18 21.92 9.00
CA LYS A 187 -1.57 23.25 9.19
C LYS A 187 -2.46 24.35 8.61
N GLN A 188 -3.05 24.13 7.45
CA GLN A 188 -3.93 25.11 6.78
C GLN A 188 -5.17 25.48 7.61
N HIS A 189 -5.56 24.62 8.56
CA HIS A 189 -6.81 24.75 9.33
C HIS A 189 -6.59 25.01 10.82
N SER A 190 -5.34 25.18 11.28
CA SER A 190 -5.01 25.29 12.71
C SER A 190 -4.51 26.68 13.07
N ARG A 191 -5.21 27.37 13.98
CA ARG A 191 -4.79 28.66 14.55
C ARG A 191 -4.07 28.42 15.88
N GLY A 192 -2.74 28.48 15.88
CA GLY A 192 -1.94 28.35 17.10
C GLY A 192 -0.46 28.13 16.83
N THR A 193 0.41 28.96 17.42
CA THR A 193 1.87 28.93 17.24
C THR A 193 2.48 27.60 17.69
N GLY A 194 2.04 27.04 18.81
CA GLY A 194 2.50 25.74 19.31
C GLY A 194 2.16 24.56 18.39
N ILE A 195 0.94 24.54 17.81
CA ILE A 195 0.54 23.51 16.84
C ILE A 195 1.36 23.64 15.56
N ALA A 196 1.58 24.87 15.07
CA ALA A 196 2.39 25.11 13.88
C ALA A 196 3.85 24.67 14.07
N TYR A 197 4.44 24.96 15.25
CA TYR A 197 5.79 24.54 15.61
C TYR A 197 5.92 23.01 15.64
N VAL A 198 5.06 22.32 16.39
CA VAL A 198 5.10 20.85 16.49
C VAL A 198 4.82 20.19 15.15
N THR A 199 3.86 20.70 14.37
CA THR A 199 3.60 20.18 13.01
C THR A 199 4.84 20.32 12.12
N GLY A 200 5.57 21.44 12.22
CA GLY A 200 6.82 21.66 11.51
C GLY A 200 7.90 20.64 11.89
N LEU A 201 8.09 20.39 13.19
CA LEU A 201 9.00 19.37 13.71
C LEU A 201 8.63 17.98 13.17
N MET A 202 7.34 17.64 13.17
CA MET A 202 6.86 16.36 12.67
C MET A 202 7.11 16.18 11.17
N VAL A 203 6.80 17.20 10.37
CA VAL A 203 7.05 17.20 8.92
C VAL A 203 8.53 16.98 8.63
N GLU A 204 9.42 17.68 9.34
CA GLU A 204 10.85 17.55 9.14
C GLU A 204 11.36 16.15 9.52
N ARG A 205 10.86 15.55 10.61
CA ARG A 205 11.21 14.17 11.00
C ARG A 205 10.79 13.17 9.91
N PHE A 206 9.61 13.32 9.31
CA PHE A 206 9.17 12.46 8.20
C PHE A 206 9.97 12.68 6.91
N ARG A 207 10.37 13.91 6.57
CA ARG A 207 11.25 14.18 5.41
C ARG A 207 12.62 13.52 5.56
N ASN A 208 13.17 13.55 6.77
CA ASN A 208 14.41 12.85 7.09
C ASN A 208 14.24 11.34 6.96
N GLN A 209 13.15 10.77 7.48
CA GLN A 209 12.83 9.36 7.31
C GLN A 209 12.67 8.96 5.82
N GLN A 210 11.95 9.76 5.02
CA GLN A 210 11.84 9.51 3.57
C GLN A 210 13.22 9.44 2.92
N SER A 211 14.11 10.36 3.26
CA SER A 211 15.46 10.43 2.68
C SER A 211 16.34 9.24 3.11
N GLN A 212 16.29 8.86 4.40
CA GLN A 212 17.00 7.68 4.92
C GLN A 212 16.52 6.38 4.27
N VAL A 213 15.20 6.21 4.11
CA VAL A 213 14.61 5.03 3.46
C VAL A 213 14.96 5.02 1.96
N HIS A 214 14.90 6.18 1.30
CA HIS A 214 15.20 6.31 -0.13
C HIS A 214 16.62 5.86 -0.48
N GLN A 215 17.61 6.17 0.36
CA GLN A 215 19.00 5.73 0.19
C GLN A 215 19.18 4.20 0.23
N GLN A 216 18.29 3.46 0.90
CA GLN A 216 18.37 2.01 1.02
C GLN A 216 17.75 1.27 -0.18
N ILE A 217 16.90 1.95 -0.96
CA ILE A 217 16.13 1.34 -2.05
C ILE A 217 17.03 0.71 -3.14
N PRO A 218 18.09 1.37 -3.65
CA PRO A 218 18.93 0.80 -4.70
C PRO A 218 19.57 -0.54 -4.28
N LYS A 219 20.12 -0.61 -3.06
CA LYS A 219 20.74 -1.83 -2.53
C LYS A 219 19.72 -2.96 -2.39
N GLN A 220 18.53 -2.65 -1.86
CA GLN A 220 17.47 -3.65 -1.69
C GLN A 220 16.91 -4.10 -3.04
N TRP A 221 16.80 -3.20 -4.02
CA TRP A 221 16.40 -3.54 -5.38
C TRP A 221 17.40 -4.46 -6.09
N GLN A 222 18.71 -4.23 -5.93
CA GLN A 222 19.73 -5.12 -6.49
C GLN A 222 19.61 -6.55 -5.95
N LYS A 223 19.32 -6.73 -4.65
CA LYS A 223 19.07 -8.06 -4.07
C LYS A 223 17.85 -8.74 -4.71
N LEU A 224 16.77 -7.98 -4.88
CA LEU A 224 15.56 -8.47 -5.55
C LEU A 224 15.85 -8.89 -7.00
N GLN A 225 16.56 -8.04 -7.77
CA GLN A 225 16.95 -8.35 -9.16
C GLN A 225 17.81 -9.61 -9.25
N LYS A 226 18.77 -9.81 -8.33
CA LYS A 226 19.61 -11.02 -8.30
C LYS A 226 18.79 -12.30 -8.11
N GLN A 227 17.73 -12.27 -7.30
CA GLN A 227 16.82 -13.42 -7.19
C GLN A 227 15.89 -13.52 -8.41
N GLY A 228 15.46 -12.39 -8.96
CA GLY A 228 14.59 -12.31 -10.13
C GLY A 228 15.22 -12.89 -11.41
N LYS A 229 16.55 -12.81 -11.57
CA LYS A 229 17.29 -13.47 -12.67
C LYS A 229 17.15 -15.00 -12.69
N LYS A 230 16.67 -15.61 -11.60
CA LYS A 230 16.55 -17.07 -11.42
C LYS A 230 15.11 -17.59 -11.62
N LEU A 231 14.16 -16.70 -11.93
CA LEU A 231 12.75 -16.98 -12.25
C LEU A 231 12.55 -17.30 -13.74
#